data_AF-A0A954HVT2-F1
#
_entry.id   AF-A0A954HVT2-F1
#
_cell.length_a   1.000
_cell.length_b   1.000
_cell.length_c   1.000
_cell.angle_alpha   90.00
_cell.angle_beta   90.00
_cell.angle_gamma   90.00
#
_symmetry.space_group_name_H-M   'P 1'
#
loop_
_entity.id
_entity.type
_entity.pdbx_description
1 polymer ?
#
loop_
_entity_poly.entity_id
_entity_poly.type
_entity_poly.pdbx_seq_one_letter_code
_entity_poly.pdbx_strand_id
1 'polypeptide(L)'
;MNETSLSLLVRLRSSEESESWNRLMELYGPLLRTWLRKYDVQDNDAEDLMQDVLLAVSKDLSGFDHNGRPGAFRGWLKTILINRLRKFWRTRDRRPQARTDSDIDARLDQLDDPRSELSQIWNRDHDQYVLRQLLALAEPHFAPQTWSAFRRVALEGAKPDAVAAELGISRNSVIIAKCRVLSRLRQESEGLIEASSAFLGNS
;
A
#
# COMPACT_ATOMS: atom_id res chain seq x y z
N MET A 1 27.96 -0.98 2.67
CA MET A 1 27.57 -1.91 1.59
C MET A 1 26.60 -1.18 0.69
N ASN A 2 26.97 -0.95 -0.57
CA ASN A 2 26.08 -0.39 -1.58
C ASN A 2 25.18 -1.52 -2.08
N GLU A 3 24.14 -1.83 -1.31
CA GLU A 3 23.08 -2.71 -1.78
C GLU A 3 22.20 -1.92 -2.74
N THR A 4 22.20 -2.33 -4.00
CA THR A 4 21.15 -1.96 -4.96
C THR A 4 19.82 -2.44 -4.38
N SER A 5 19.17 -1.61 -3.55
CA SER A 5 17.93 -2.01 -2.86
C SER A 5 16.86 -2.26 -3.92
N LEU A 6 16.46 -3.51 -4.10
CA LEU A 6 15.36 -3.84 -4.98
C LEU A 6 14.06 -3.35 -4.35
N SER A 7 13.08 -2.96 -5.18
CA SER A 7 11.75 -2.63 -4.67
C SER A 7 11.12 -3.84 -3.97
N LEU A 8 10.16 -3.62 -3.08
CA LEU A 8 9.49 -4.70 -2.37
C LEU A 8 8.90 -5.74 -3.33
N LEU A 9 8.31 -5.30 -4.44
CA LEU A 9 7.77 -6.20 -5.47
C LEU A 9 8.84 -7.04 -6.15
N VAL A 10 10.00 -6.46 -6.47
CA VAL A 10 11.07 -7.22 -7.10
C VAL A 10 11.64 -8.25 -6.12
N ARG A 11 11.84 -7.89 -4.84
CA ARG A 11 12.29 -8.82 -3.80
C ARG A 11 11.34 -10.01 -3.65
N LEU A 12 10.04 -9.73 -3.53
CA LEU A 12 9.00 -10.76 -3.42
C LEU A 12 8.92 -11.68 -4.64
N ARG A 13 9.27 -11.21 -5.84
CA ARG A 13 9.34 -12.05 -7.05
C ARG A 13 10.59 -12.92 -7.11
N SER A 14 11.70 -12.45 -6.55
CA SER A 14 12.99 -13.16 -6.61
C SER A 14 13.15 -14.25 -5.54
N SER A 15 12.45 -14.14 -4.41
CA SER A 15 12.60 -15.04 -3.27
C SER A 15 11.35 -14.99 -2.39
N GLU A 16 10.82 -16.16 -1.99
CA GLU A 16 9.79 -16.29 -0.95
C GLU A 16 10.41 -16.10 0.47
N GLU A 17 11.37 -15.17 0.59
CA GLU A 17 11.99 -14.85 1.86
C GLU A 17 10.94 -14.36 2.85
N SER A 18 10.92 -15.01 4.03
CA SER A 18 9.95 -14.72 5.09
C SER A 18 9.92 -13.24 5.49
N GLU A 19 11.03 -12.50 5.34
CA GLU A 19 11.09 -11.07 5.67
C GLU A 19 10.35 -10.18 4.66
N SER A 20 10.53 -10.41 3.36
CA SER A 20 9.78 -9.68 2.32
C SER A 20 8.29 -9.99 2.40
N TRP A 21 7.96 -11.24 2.74
CA TRP A 21 6.60 -11.67 3.00
C TRP A 21 5.97 -10.99 4.22
N ASN A 22 6.65 -11.01 5.38
CA ASN A 22 6.21 -10.30 6.58
C ASN A 22 5.98 -8.82 6.29
N ARG A 23 6.85 -8.22 5.49
CA ARG A 23 6.72 -6.84 5.06
C ARG A 23 5.46 -6.58 4.23
N LEU A 24 5.11 -7.49 3.33
CA LEU A 24 3.85 -7.41 2.59
C LEU A 24 2.65 -7.51 3.54
N MET A 25 2.70 -8.40 4.53
CA MET A 25 1.63 -8.54 5.53
C MET A 25 1.47 -7.27 6.38
N GLU A 26 2.56 -6.68 6.86
CA GLU A 26 2.55 -5.40 7.59
C GLU A 26 1.94 -4.28 6.74
N LEU A 27 2.30 -4.25 5.45
CA LEU A 27 1.92 -3.19 4.53
C LEU A 27 0.47 -3.31 4.06
N TYR A 28 -0.07 -4.52 3.84
CA TYR A 28 -1.41 -4.72 3.29
C TYR A 28 -2.44 -5.27 4.29
N GLY A 29 -2.02 -5.95 5.35
CA GLY A 29 -2.92 -6.62 6.29
C GLY A 29 -4.01 -5.71 6.85
N PRO A 30 -3.69 -4.55 7.45
CA PRO A 30 -4.73 -3.71 8.04
C PRO A 30 -5.62 -2.99 6.98
N LEU A 31 -5.09 -2.71 5.78
CA LEU A 31 -5.89 -2.22 4.66
C LEU A 31 -6.96 -3.25 4.26
N LEU A 32 -6.53 -4.50 4.05
CA LEU A 32 -7.41 -5.58 3.66
C LEU A 32 -8.48 -5.83 4.72
N ARG A 33 -8.12 -5.90 6.01
CA ARG A 33 -9.10 -6.03 7.11
C ARG A 33 -10.14 -4.93 7.10
N THR A 34 -9.72 -3.69 6.88
CA THR A 34 -10.64 -2.55 6.82
C THR A 34 -11.65 -2.73 5.70
N TRP A 35 -11.22 -3.21 4.54
CA TRP A 35 -12.10 -3.48 3.41
C TRP A 35 -12.97 -4.71 3.62
N LEU A 36 -12.46 -5.80 4.18
CA LEU A 36 -13.24 -7.00 4.50
C LEU A 36 -14.41 -6.67 5.44
N ARG A 37 -14.18 -5.83 6.47
CA ARG A 37 -15.24 -5.35 7.36
C ARG A 37 -16.30 -4.52 6.64
N LYS A 38 -15.93 -3.75 5.61
CA LYS A 38 -16.92 -3.01 4.79
C LYS A 38 -17.88 -3.97 4.05
N TYR A 39 -17.49 -5.23 3.84
CA TYR A 39 -18.31 -6.26 3.19
C TYR A 39 -18.91 -7.25 4.19
N ASP A 40 -19.20 -6.83 5.42
CA ASP A 40 -19.89 -7.60 6.45
C ASP A 40 -19.21 -8.94 6.85
N VAL A 41 -17.89 -9.05 6.59
CA VAL A 41 -17.09 -10.17 7.06
C VAL A 41 -16.81 -10.00 8.56
N GLN A 42 -17.17 -11.02 9.36
CA GLN A 42 -16.94 -11.02 10.80
C GLN A 42 -15.44 -11.07 11.12
N ASP A 43 -15.01 -10.53 12.26
CA ASP A 43 -13.58 -10.39 12.59
C ASP A 43 -12.79 -11.70 12.54
N ASN A 44 -13.37 -12.82 13.00
CA ASN A 44 -12.73 -14.13 12.93
C ASN A 44 -12.53 -14.59 11.47
N ASP A 45 -13.56 -14.44 10.64
CA ASP A 45 -13.51 -14.79 9.21
C ASP A 45 -12.60 -13.82 8.42
N ALA A 46 -12.47 -12.56 8.87
CA ALA A 46 -11.68 -11.54 8.21
C ALA A 46 -10.17 -11.78 8.32
N GLU A 47 -9.71 -12.36 9.43
CA GLU A 47 -8.31 -12.81 9.57
C GLU A 47 -7.98 -13.87 8.52
N ASP A 48 -8.76 -14.95 8.52
CA ASP A 48 -8.55 -16.09 7.63
C ASP A 48 -8.64 -15.66 6.16
N LEU A 49 -9.63 -14.83 5.82
CA LEU A 49 -9.81 -14.34 4.46
C LEU A 49 -8.69 -13.37 4.03
N MET A 50 -8.18 -12.53 4.94
CA MET A 50 -7.02 -11.68 4.66
C MET A 50 -5.78 -12.55 4.40
N GLN A 51 -5.54 -13.59 5.21
CA GLN A 51 -4.42 -14.53 4.99
C GLN A 51 -4.58 -15.25 3.64
N ASP A 52 -5.79 -15.69 3.29
CA ASP A 52 -6.09 -16.31 1.99
C ASP A 52 -5.85 -15.37 0.79
N VAL A 53 -6.19 -14.08 0.93
CA VAL A 53 -5.91 -13.05 -0.08
C VAL A 53 -4.41 -12.87 -0.24
N LEU A 54 -3.68 -12.69 0.87
CA LEU A 54 -2.24 -12.54 0.84
C LEU A 54 -1.60 -13.79 0.22
N LEU A 55 -1.94 -14.99 0.68
CA LEU A 55 -1.37 -16.25 0.15
C LEU A 55 -1.59 -16.38 -1.35
N ALA A 56 -2.73 -15.94 -1.86
CA ALA A 56 -2.99 -15.85 -3.30
C ALA A 56 -2.03 -14.87 -3.99
N VAL A 57 -1.83 -13.69 -3.41
CA VAL A 57 -0.84 -12.72 -3.88
C VAL A 57 0.54 -13.37 -3.95
N SER A 58 1.03 -14.02 -2.88
CA SER A 58 2.36 -14.66 -2.88
C SER A 58 2.55 -15.64 -4.04
N LYS A 59 1.56 -16.51 -4.26
CA LYS A 59 1.63 -17.56 -5.27
C LYS A 59 1.59 -17.00 -6.69
N ASP A 60 0.69 -16.04 -6.91
CA ASP A 60 0.42 -15.51 -8.25
C ASP A 60 1.38 -14.36 -8.62
N LEU A 61 2.15 -13.82 -7.67
CA LEU A 61 3.06 -12.68 -7.89
C LEU A 61 4.19 -13.00 -8.87
N SER A 62 4.68 -14.24 -8.90
CA SER A 62 5.74 -14.65 -9.83
C SER A 62 5.36 -14.43 -11.29
N GLY A 63 4.08 -14.69 -11.62
CA GLY A 63 3.47 -14.48 -12.93
C GLY A 63 2.80 -13.12 -13.12
N PHE A 64 2.78 -12.25 -12.10
CA PHE A 64 2.22 -10.91 -12.22
C PHE A 64 3.10 -10.04 -13.11
N ASP A 65 2.51 -9.54 -14.20
CA ASP A 65 3.14 -8.59 -15.10
C ASP A 65 2.60 -7.18 -14.84
N HIS A 66 3.45 -6.34 -14.25
CA HIS A 66 3.16 -4.94 -13.98
C HIS A 66 2.89 -4.16 -15.27
N ASN A 67 3.39 -4.60 -16.44
CA ASN A 67 3.15 -4.01 -17.75
C ASN A 67 3.45 -2.50 -17.85
N GLY A 68 4.22 -1.95 -16.90
CA GLY A 68 4.46 -0.50 -16.75
C GLY A 68 3.21 0.36 -16.51
N ARG A 69 2.02 -0.23 -16.33
CA ARG A 69 0.77 0.54 -16.18
C ARG A 69 0.63 1.09 -14.77
N PRO A 70 0.31 2.39 -14.60
CA PRO A 70 0.02 2.96 -13.29
C PRO A 70 -1.09 2.18 -12.57
N GLY A 71 -0.87 1.84 -11.30
CA GLY A 71 -1.84 1.13 -10.47
C GLY A 71 -2.09 -0.33 -10.86
N ALA A 72 -1.22 -0.95 -11.66
CA ALA A 72 -1.36 -2.35 -12.07
C ALA A 72 -1.45 -3.31 -10.87
N PHE A 73 -0.55 -3.15 -9.88
CA PHE A 73 -0.56 -3.98 -8.68
C PHE A 73 -1.82 -3.78 -7.86
N ARG A 74 -2.23 -2.53 -7.63
CA ARG A 74 -3.45 -2.17 -6.92
C ARG A 74 -4.70 -2.78 -7.55
N GLY A 75 -4.81 -2.70 -8.88
CA GLY A 75 -5.93 -3.30 -9.62
C GLY A 75 -5.93 -4.82 -9.51
N TRP A 76 -4.77 -5.45 -9.63
CA TRP A 76 -4.61 -6.89 -9.49
C TRP A 76 -4.94 -7.39 -8.06
N LEU A 77 -4.44 -6.71 -7.03
CA LEU A 77 -4.77 -6.98 -5.63
C LEU A 77 -6.29 -6.86 -5.39
N LYS A 78 -6.92 -5.81 -5.95
CA LYS A 78 -8.37 -5.61 -5.88
C LYS A 78 -9.12 -6.79 -6.48
N THR A 79 -8.69 -7.28 -7.65
CA THR A 79 -9.28 -8.46 -8.30
C THR A 79 -9.17 -9.71 -7.44
N ILE A 80 -8.01 -9.96 -6.81
CA ILE A 80 -7.84 -11.09 -5.88
C ILE A 80 -8.81 -10.94 -4.69
N LEU A 81 -8.90 -9.75 -4.09
CA LEU A 81 -9.80 -9.47 -2.97
C LEU A 81 -11.27 -9.74 -3.35
N ILE A 82 -11.75 -9.19 -4.46
CA ILE A 82 -13.12 -9.40 -4.94
C ILE A 82 -13.40 -10.89 -5.17
N ASN A 83 -12.48 -11.60 -5.83
CA ASN A 83 -12.65 -13.03 -6.10
C ASN A 83 -12.73 -13.86 -4.81
N ARG A 84 -11.95 -13.51 -3.80
CA ARG A 84 -11.99 -14.16 -2.47
C ARG A 84 -13.28 -13.85 -1.72
N LEU A 85 -13.76 -12.60 -1.76
CA LEU A 85 -15.05 -12.21 -1.20
C LEU A 85 -16.22 -12.94 -1.86
N ARG A 86 -16.28 -12.96 -3.21
CA ARG A 86 -17.31 -13.72 -3.97
C ARG A 86 -17.31 -15.20 -3.60
N LYS A 87 -16.13 -15.83 -3.46
CA LYS A 87 -16.00 -17.23 -3.03
C LYS A 87 -16.49 -17.45 -1.60
N PHE A 88 -16.15 -16.54 -0.68
CA PHE A 88 -16.54 -16.61 0.73
C PHE A 88 -18.07 -16.60 0.88
N TRP A 89 -18.74 -15.64 0.27
CA TRP A 89 -20.20 -15.51 0.34
C TRP A 89 -20.92 -16.69 -0.33
N ARG A 90 -20.51 -17.08 -1.55
CA ARG A 90 -21.10 -18.24 -2.25
C ARG A 90 -21.00 -19.56 -1.47
N THR A 91 -19.99 -19.72 -0.61
CA THR A 91 -19.84 -20.91 0.25
C THR A 91 -20.80 -20.87 1.43
N ARG A 92 -21.13 -19.68 1.92
CA ARG A 92 -22.03 -19.43 3.05
C ARG A 92 -23.51 -19.54 2.65
N ASP A 93 -23.86 -19.14 1.43
CA ASP A 93 -25.23 -19.18 0.85
C ASP A 93 -25.80 -20.59 0.69
N ARG A 94 -24.94 -21.62 0.75
CA ARG A 94 -25.37 -23.02 0.80
C ARG A 94 -26.04 -23.37 2.15
N ARG A 95 -26.17 -22.40 3.06
CA ARG A 95 -26.91 -22.49 4.33
C ARG A 95 -28.22 -21.67 4.24
N PRO A 96 -29.37 -22.13 4.76
CA PRO A 96 -30.71 -21.69 4.33
C PRO A 96 -31.17 -20.28 4.75
N GLN A 97 -30.27 -19.39 5.18
CA GLN A 97 -30.61 -18.10 5.77
C GLN A 97 -29.70 -16.98 5.23
N ALA A 98 -30.05 -16.35 4.11
CA ALA A 98 -29.61 -14.97 3.84
C ALA A 98 -30.48 -14.30 2.76
N ARG A 99 -31.00 -13.12 3.09
CA ARG A 99 -31.62 -12.15 2.18
C ARG A 99 -30.66 -10.96 1.92
N THR A 100 -29.39 -11.15 2.26
CA THR A 100 -28.34 -10.11 2.37
C THR A 100 -27.41 -10.11 1.13
N ASP A 101 -27.40 -11.17 0.32
CA ASP A 101 -26.40 -11.36 -0.74
C ASP A 101 -26.56 -10.44 -1.95
N SER A 102 -27.81 -10.08 -2.28
CA SER A 102 -28.07 -9.17 -3.41
C SER A 102 -27.44 -7.79 -3.20
N ASP A 103 -27.25 -7.34 -1.95
CA ASP A 103 -26.58 -6.08 -1.66
C ASP A 103 -25.05 -6.23 -1.71
N ILE A 104 -24.51 -7.33 -1.19
CA ILE A 104 -23.07 -7.62 -1.22
C ILE A 104 -22.57 -7.81 -2.65
N ASP A 105 -23.27 -8.60 -3.47
CA ASP A 105 -22.91 -8.82 -4.87
C ASP A 105 -22.92 -7.50 -5.66
N ALA A 106 -23.96 -6.68 -5.49
CA ALA A 106 -24.04 -5.37 -6.13
C ALA A 106 -22.90 -4.43 -5.71
N ARG A 107 -22.50 -4.45 -4.44
CA ARG A 107 -21.36 -3.67 -3.93
C ARG A 107 -20.02 -4.20 -4.44
N LEU A 108 -19.86 -5.52 -4.56
CA LEU A 108 -18.67 -6.13 -5.17
C LEU A 108 -18.56 -5.79 -6.65
N ASP A 109 -19.66 -5.78 -7.39
CA ASP A 109 -19.70 -5.38 -8.79
C ASP A 109 -19.35 -3.90 -8.96
N GLN A 110 -19.80 -3.03 -8.06
CA GLN A 110 -19.33 -1.65 -8.01
C GLN A 110 -17.82 -1.60 -7.77
N LEU A 111 -17.26 -2.33 -6.79
CA LEU A 111 -15.82 -2.31 -6.54
C LEU A 111 -15.02 -2.84 -7.75
N ASP A 112 -15.55 -3.80 -8.50
CA ASP A 112 -14.94 -4.35 -9.71
C ASP A 112 -14.92 -3.31 -10.84
N ASP A 113 -16.02 -2.59 -11.07
CA ASP A 113 -16.15 -1.56 -12.10
C ASP A 113 -15.13 -0.41 -11.90
N PRO A 114 -14.15 -0.24 -12.80
CA PRO A 114 -13.16 0.83 -12.72
C PRO A 114 -13.75 2.24 -12.71
N ARG A 115 -14.97 2.42 -13.23
CA ARG A 115 -15.63 3.74 -13.33
C ARG A 115 -16.48 4.08 -12.13
N SER A 116 -16.76 3.12 -11.24
CA SER A 116 -17.59 3.36 -10.07
C SER A 116 -16.89 4.25 -9.04
N GLU A 117 -17.69 4.92 -8.21
CA GLU A 117 -17.19 5.68 -7.07
C GLU A 117 -16.44 4.78 -6.07
N LEU A 118 -16.95 3.58 -5.81
CA LEU A 118 -16.35 2.65 -4.83
C LEU A 118 -14.95 2.17 -5.25
N SER A 119 -14.75 1.93 -6.55
CA SER A 119 -13.45 1.58 -7.12
C SER A 119 -12.46 2.76 -7.05
N GLN A 120 -12.93 3.99 -7.24
CA GLN A 120 -12.12 5.19 -7.04
C GLN A 120 -11.75 5.41 -5.57
N ILE A 121 -12.68 5.12 -4.64
CA ILE A 121 -12.42 5.14 -3.20
C ILE A 121 -11.34 4.11 -2.84
N TRP A 122 -11.45 2.87 -3.33
CA TRP A 122 -10.40 1.85 -3.18
C TRP A 122 -9.05 2.38 -3.65
N ASN A 123 -9.01 2.98 -4.85
CA ASN A 123 -7.75 3.47 -5.42
C ASN A 123 -7.08 4.51 -4.51
N ARG A 124 -7.87 5.46 -4.00
CA ARG A 124 -7.39 6.53 -3.12
C ARG A 124 -6.99 5.99 -1.74
N ASP A 125 -7.84 5.17 -1.12
CA ASP A 125 -7.60 4.57 0.19
C ASP A 125 -6.32 3.73 0.15
N HIS A 126 -6.15 2.92 -0.89
CA HIS A 126 -4.95 2.13 -1.13
C HIS A 126 -3.71 3.01 -1.20
N ASP A 127 -3.68 3.99 -2.11
CA ASP A 127 -2.47 4.79 -2.34
C ASP A 127 -2.08 5.61 -1.09
N GLN A 128 -3.08 6.18 -0.41
CA GLN A 128 -2.85 6.94 0.82
C GLN A 128 -2.37 6.02 1.95
N TYR A 129 -2.96 4.84 2.10
CA TYR A 129 -2.61 3.90 3.15
C TYR A 129 -1.19 3.36 2.94
N VAL A 130 -0.89 2.84 1.75
CA VAL A 130 0.42 2.28 1.43
C VAL A 130 1.51 3.35 1.59
N LEU A 131 1.28 4.58 1.15
CA LEU A 131 2.24 5.68 1.33
C LEU A 131 2.51 5.96 2.82
N ARG A 132 1.46 6.03 3.65
CA ARG A 132 1.60 6.23 5.10
C ARG A 132 2.37 5.08 5.77
N GLN A 133 2.10 3.85 5.37
CA GLN A 133 2.84 2.69 5.88
C GLN A 133 4.29 2.72 5.45
N LEU A 134 4.59 2.98 4.18
CA LEU A 134 5.97 3.10 3.69
C LEU A 134 6.73 4.21 4.44
N LEU A 135 6.08 5.34 4.72
CA LEU A 135 6.66 6.41 5.55
C LEU A 135 6.97 5.93 6.97
N ALA A 136 5.99 5.32 7.65
CA ALA A 136 6.15 4.84 9.03
C ALA A 136 7.25 3.78 9.14
N LEU A 137 7.36 2.92 8.13
CA LEU A 137 8.35 1.86 8.12
C LEU A 137 9.74 2.35 7.65
N ALA A 138 9.82 3.47 6.94
CA ALA A 138 11.07 4.10 6.53
C ALA A 138 11.67 4.97 7.64
N GLU A 139 10.85 5.59 8.49
CA GLU A 139 11.27 6.48 9.59
C GLU A 139 12.45 5.93 10.43
N PRO A 140 12.44 4.67 10.91
CA PRO A 140 13.54 4.13 11.73
C PRO A 140 14.88 4.00 11.00
N HIS A 141 14.89 4.04 9.66
CA HIS A 141 16.10 3.89 8.84
C HIS A 141 16.86 5.20 8.63
N PHE A 142 16.34 6.31 9.17
CA PHE A 142 16.97 7.63 9.06
C PHE A 142 17.39 8.15 10.43
N ALA A 143 18.50 8.90 10.45
CA ALA A 143 18.88 9.65 11.63
C ALA A 143 17.74 10.61 12.04
N PRO A 144 17.45 10.80 13.33
CA PRO A 144 16.34 11.63 13.79
C PRO A 144 16.33 13.05 13.21
N GLN A 145 17.52 13.65 13.05
CA GLN A 145 17.68 14.98 12.46
C GLN A 145 17.32 15.02 10.97
N THR A 146 17.71 14.00 10.19
CA THR A 146 17.36 13.86 8.77
C THR A 146 15.85 13.70 8.60
N TRP A 147 15.23 12.87 9.44
CA TRP A 147 13.80 12.65 9.41
C TRP A 147 13.01 13.89 9.82
N SER A 148 13.45 14.60 10.87
CA SER A 148 12.85 15.87 11.29
C SER A 148 12.92 16.91 10.18
N ALA A 149 14.07 17.06 9.52
CA ALA A 149 14.23 17.98 8.40
C ALA A 149 13.27 17.64 7.23
N PHE A 150 13.15 16.36 6.89
CA PHE A 150 12.21 15.88 5.88
C PHE A 150 10.75 16.18 6.28
N ARG A 151 10.34 15.81 7.49
CA ARG A 151 8.96 15.98 8.01
C ARG A 151 8.54 17.45 7.95
N ARG A 152 9.38 18.36 8.47
CA ARG A 152 9.13 19.80 8.49
C ARG A 152 8.93 20.37 7.08
N VAL A 153 9.77 19.99 6.12
CA VAL A 153 9.72 20.56 4.77
C VAL A 153 8.67 19.89 3.89
N ALA A 154 8.64 18.55 3.85
CA ALA A 154 7.82 17.80 2.89
C ALA A 154 6.39 17.57 3.38
N LEU A 155 6.18 17.43 4.69
CA LEU A 155 4.86 17.14 5.26
C LEU A 155 4.20 18.40 5.86
N GLU A 156 4.99 19.29 6.49
CA GLU A 156 4.47 20.49 7.14
C GLU A 156 4.61 21.77 6.29
N GLY A 157 5.33 21.72 5.16
CA GLY A 157 5.49 22.86 4.25
C GLY A 157 6.41 23.98 4.76
N ALA A 158 7.25 23.71 5.76
CA ALA A 158 8.19 24.68 6.30
C ALA A 158 9.30 25.04 5.29
N LYS A 159 9.79 26.29 5.34
CA LYS A 159 10.88 26.75 4.48
C LYS A 159 12.21 26.07 4.88
N PRO A 160 13.01 25.58 3.93
CA PRO A 160 14.29 24.92 4.22
C PRO A 160 15.24 25.76 5.08
N ASP A 161 15.25 27.09 4.90
CA ASP A 161 16.11 28.01 5.65
C ASP A 161 15.72 28.10 7.13
N ALA A 162 14.41 28.10 7.42
CA ALA A 162 13.90 28.13 8.79
C ALA A 162 14.21 26.81 9.51
N VAL A 163 14.01 25.68 8.81
CA VAL A 163 14.33 24.35 9.33
C VAL A 163 15.83 24.18 9.57
N ALA A 164 16.66 24.72 8.67
CA ALA A 164 18.12 24.70 8.82
C ALA A 164 18.57 25.45 10.08
N ALA A 165 18.03 26.66 10.31
CA ALA A 165 18.33 27.45 11.50
C ALA A 165 17.86 26.76 12.78
N GLU A 166 16.66 26.19 12.78
CA GLU A 166 16.08 25.48 13.94
C GLU A 166 16.86 24.20 14.30
N LEU A 167 17.26 23.42 13.29
CA LEU A 167 17.96 22.14 13.49
C LEU A 167 19.48 22.30 13.63
N GLY A 168 20.02 23.51 13.49
CA GLY A 168 21.46 23.79 13.56
C GLY A 168 22.25 23.15 12.42
N ILE A 169 21.66 23.00 11.23
CA ILE A 169 22.28 22.39 10.05
C ILE A 169 22.27 23.35 8.85
N SER A 170 23.00 23.01 7.79
CA SER A 170 22.97 23.82 6.57
C SER A 170 21.65 23.63 5.81
N ARG A 171 21.19 24.67 5.09
CA ARG A 171 20.09 24.58 4.12
C ARG A 171 20.28 23.42 3.14
N ASN A 172 21.51 23.22 2.68
CA ASN A 172 21.85 22.12 1.78
C ASN A 172 21.61 20.75 2.43
N SER A 173 21.94 20.60 3.72
CA SER A 173 21.68 19.38 4.50
C SER A 173 20.17 19.08 4.59
N VAL A 174 19.33 20.10 4.75
CA VAL A 174 17.85 19.96 4.74
C VAL A 174 17.36 19.44 3.38
N ILE A 175 17.87 20.00 2.28
CA ILE A 175 17.50 19.58 0.92
C ILE A 175 17.95 18.15 0.67
N ILE A 176 19.19 17.80 1.04
CA ILE A 176 19.73 16.44 0.92
C ILE A 176 18.89 15.46 1.74
N ALA A 177 18.50 15.82 2.97
CA ALA A 177 17.63 15.00 3.80
C ALA A 177 16.30 14.70 3.11
N LYS A 178 15.65 15.73 2.55
CA LYS A 178 14.42 15.58 1.75
C LYS A 178 14.64 14.62 0.57
N CYS A 179 15.64 14.89 -0.27
CA CYS A 179 15.92 14.07 -1.45
C CYS A 179 16.21 12.60 -1.09
N ARG A 180 16.97 12.36 -0.01
CA ARG A 180 17.32 11.01 0.43
C ARG A 180 16.11 10.21 0.88
N VAL A 181 15.23 10.80 1.69
CA VAL A 181 14.00 10.13 2.14
C VAL A 181 13.08 9.86 0.95
N LEU A 182 12.91 10.85 0.07
CA LEU A 182 12.07 10.68 -1.13
C LEU A 182 12.60 9.61 -2.08
N SER A 183 13.91 9.56 -2.31
CA SER A 183 14.52 8.52 -3.14
C SER A 183 14.26 7.12 -2.59
N ARG A 184 14.37 6.95 -1.26
CA ARG A 184 14.09 5.66 -0.61
C ARG A 184 12.62 5.28 -0.73
N LEU A 185 11.71 6.24 -0.51
CA LEU A 185 10.28 5.99 -0.67
C LEU A 185 9.92 5.60 -2.10
N ARG A 186 10.47 6.31 -3.11
CA ARG A 186 10.25 5.98 -4.52
C ARG A 186 10.63 4.53 -4.82
N GLN A 187 11.84 4.14 -4.41
CA GLN A 187 12.37 2.79 -4.58
C GLN A 187 11.51 1.72 -3.90
N GLU A 188 11.07 1.96 -2.65
CA GLU A 188 10.22 1.00 -1.93
C GLU A 188 8.79 0.94 -2.49
N SER A 189 8.27 2.07 -2.97
CA SER A 189 6.93 2.20 -3.55
C SER A 189 6.82 1.74 -5.01
N GLU A 190 7.96 1.45 -5.65
CA GLU A 190 8.04 1.19 -7.09
C GLU A 190 7.17 -0.03 -7.46
N GLY A 191 6.17 0.24 -8.29
CA GLY A 191 5.17 -0.70 -8.75
C GLY A 191 4.04 -1.01 -7.76
N LEU A 192 4.12 -0.56 -6.51
CA LEU A 192 3.03 -0.71 -5.53
C LEU A 192 1.99 0.40 -5.68
N ILE A 193 2.44 1.66 -5.74
CA ILE A 193 1.57 2.84 -5.78
C ILE A 193 2.02 3.84 -6.82
N GLU A 194 1.06 4.69 -7.21
CA GLU A 194 1.23 5.75 -8.19
C GLU A 194 1.98 6.98 -7.62
N ALA A 195 2.23 7.01 -6.31
CA ALA A 195 2.69 8.18 -5.57
C ALA A 195 4.21 8.43 -5.72
N SER A 196 4.67 8.78 -6.92
CA SER A 196 5.98 9.42 -7.09
C SER A 196 5.93 10.79 -7.76
N SER A 197 4.82 11.23 -8.35
CA SER A 197 4.75 12.53 -9.03
C SER A 197 3.94 13.57 -8.26
N ALA A 198 2.73 13.23 -7.79
CA ALA A 198 1.81 14.20 -7.19
C ALA A 198 2.20 14.63 -5.75
N PHE A 199 2.71 13.70 -4.93
CA PHE A 199 3.18 14.02 -3.57
C PHE A 199 4.63 14.51 -3.53
N LEU A 200 5.44 14.16 -4.53
CA LEU A 200 6.89 14.38 -4.50
C LEU A 200 7.31 15.62 -5.26
N GLY A 201 6.39 16.59 -5.36
CA GLY A 201 6.50 17.87 -6.05
C GLY A 201 7.87 18.12 -6.68
N ASN A 202 7.94 18.02 -8.00
CA ASN A 202 9.04 18.58 -8.78
C ASN A 202 9.05 20.09 -8.52
N SER A 203 9.82 20.54 -7.54
CA SER A 203 10.33 21.91 -7.37
C SER A 203 11.44 21.90 -6.34
#